data_AF-A0A0C2C226-F1
#
_entry.id   AF-A0A0C2C226-F1
#
_cell.length_a   1.000
_cell.length_b   1.000
_cell.length_c   1.000
_cell.angle_alpha   90.00
_cell.angle_beta   90.00
_cell.angle_gamma   90.00
#
_symmetry.space_group_name_H-M   'P 1'
#
loop_
_entity.id
_entity.type
_entity.pdbx_description
1 polymer ?
#
loop_
_entity_poly.entity_id
_entity_poly.type
_entity_poly.pdbx_seq_one_letter_code
_entity_poly.pdbx_strand_id
1 'polypeptide(L)'
;IFSTLRDHNYLSSTYAFYTSDHGYHLGQFGLIKGKNMPYEFDIRVPFFLRGPGVMKNFSIREPVVNVDIAPTLLSIAGSTIPAHMDGRSLLELVALKKAASQGKVDKVKHTTPWRDTVLIERGKMPKLRKIRDRWLNQKERYGKEMRLNEACSKPEWQRPCSGTQARTSLHWSCYRSSDDRWRILKCRDRRSRHCPCASEKRPKRHARNA
;
A
#
# COMPACT_ATOMS: atom_id res chain seq x y z
N ILE A 1 25.13 -11.07 13.36
CA ILE A 1 25.03 -11.35 11.89
C ILE A 1 26.42 -11.64 11.31
N PHE A 2 27.33 -10.67 11.19
CA PHE A 2 28.64 -10.91 10.56
C PHE A 2 29.54 -11.91 11.32
N SER A 3 29.46 -11.95 12.65
CA SER A 3 30.11 -12.99 13.47
C SER A 3 29.58 -14.38 13.08
N THR A 4 28.27 -14.58 13.16
CA THR A 4 27.60 -15.84 12.79
C THR A 4 27.96 -16.30 11.37
N LEU A 5 27.92 -15.40 10.37
CA LEU A 5 28.31 -15.74 9.00
C LEU A 5 29.79 -16.17 8.89
N ARG A 6 30.66 -15.61 9.74
CA ARG A 6 32.08 -16.00 9.81
C ARG A 6 32.23 -17.37 10.44
N ASP A 7 31.55 -17.61 11.56
CA ASP A 7 31.62 -18.87 12.31
C ASP A 7 31.15 -20.06 11.45
N HIS A 8 30.18 -19.83 10.56
CA HIS A 8 29.69 -20.83 9.60
C HIS A 8 30.36 -20.80 8.22
N ASN A 9 31.45 -20.04 8.04
CA ASN A 9 32.19 -19.92 6.77
C ASN A 9 31.40 -19.43 5.54
N TYR A 10 30.22 -18.82 5.73
CA TYR A 10 29.42 -18.24 4.65
C TYR A 10 29.77 -16.78 4.34
N LEU A 11 30.62 -16.16 5.17
CA LEU A 11 30.95 -14.75 5.07
C LEU A 11 31.60 -14.38 3.72
N SER A 12 32.38 -15.27 3.11
CA SER A 12 33.06 -15.03 1.81
C SER A 12 32.13 -15.14 0.61
N SER A 13 31.05 -15.93 0.70
CA SER A 13 30.07 -16.17 -0.36
C SER A 13 28.80 -15.33 -0.24
N THR A 14 28.67 -14.52 0.81
CA THR A 14 27.47 -13.72 1.09
C THR A 14 27.64 -12.27 0.66
N TYR A 15 26.67 -11.76 -0.10
CA TYR A 15 26.48 -10.33 -0.32
C TYR A 15 25.72 -9.70 0.85
N ALA A 16 26.18 -8.56 1.33
CA ALA A 16 25.55 -7.76 2.37
C ALA A 16 25.36 -6.33 1.87
N PHE A 17 24.11 -5.86 1.96
CA PHE A 17 23.70 -4.50 1.64
C PHE A 17 23.24 -3.83 2.93
N TYR A 18 23.78 -2.65 3.22
CA TYR A 18 23.29 -1.81 4.32
C TYR A 18 22.79 -0.50 3.71
N THR A 19 21.50 -0.24 3.88
CA THR A 19 20.85 0.96 3.36
C THR A 19 19.61 1.34 4.14
N SER A 20 18.97 2.44 3.74
CA SER A 20 17.68 2.91 4.27
C SER A 20 16.71 3.10 3.10
N ASP A 21 15.42 3.09 3.37
CA ASP A 21 14.38 3.35 2.37
C ASP A 21 14.33 4.83 1.95
N HIS A 22 14.52 5.73 2.91
CA HIS A 22 14.63 7.17 2.71
C HIS A 22 15.40 7.83 3.86
N GLY A 23 15.72 9.11 3.68
CA GLY A 23 16.22 9.99 4.73
C GLY A 23 15.10 10.59 5.60
N TYR A 24 15.43 11.59 6.40
CA TYR A 24 14.48 12.23 7.31
C TYR A 24 14.94 13.64 7.69
N HIS A 25 14.03 14.62 7.61
CA HIS A 25 14.25 15.96 8.13
C HIS A 25 13.57 16.18 9.47
N LEU A 26 14.20 17.03 10.28
CA LEU A 26 13.81 17.36 11.64
C LEU A 26 13.46 18.85 11.81
N GLY A 27 13.49 19.64 10.73
CA GLY A 27 13.27 21.09 10.81
C GLY A 27 14.04 21.92 9.77
N GLN A 28 14.87 21.27 8.94
CA GLN A 28 15.68 21.92 7.92
C GLN A 28 14.80 22.80 7.02
N PHE A 29 15.26 24.02 6.76
CA PHE A 29 14.53 25.02 5.97
C PHE A 29 13.12 25.36 6.50
N GLY A 30 12.86 25.17 7.79
CA GLY A 30 11.55 25.42 8.40
C GLY A 30 10.49 24.36 8.04
N LEU A 31 10.91 23.22 7.47
CA LEU A 31 10.00 22.12 7.18
C LEU A 31 9.53 21.44 8.46
N ILE A 32 8.25 21.07 8.51
CA ILE A 32 7.74 20.19 9.57
C ILE A 32 8.43 18.83 9.45
N LYS A 33 8.92 18.29 10.57
CA LYS A 33 9.61 16.98 10.61
C LYS A 33 8.89 15.92 9.78
N GLY A 34 9.67 15.17 9.01
CA GLY A 34 9.11 14.18 8.13
C GLY A 34 10.09 13.67 7.09
N LYS A 35 9.48 13.12 6.06
CA LYS A 35 10.04 12.63 4.82
C LYS A 35 9.03 13.02 3.75
N ASN A 36 9.44 13.21 2.49
CA ASN A 36 8.63 13.40 1.26
C ASN A 36 9.04 14.65 0.45
N MET A 37 10.15 15.29 0.78
CA MET A 37 10.66 16.42 0.01
C MET A 37 11.84 15.97 -0.88
N PRO A 38 12.03 16.59 -2.06
CA PRO A 38 13.13 16.27 -2.96
C PRO A 38 14.43 16.96 -2.50
N TYR A 39 14.74 16.88 -1.21
CA TYR A 39 15.96 17.45 -0.64
C TYR A 39 16.92 16.33 -0.27
N GLU A 40 18.22 16.63 -0.30
CA GLU A 40 19.30 15.66 -0.05
C GLU A 40 19.10 14.87 1.24
N PHE A 41 18.68 15.52 2.33
CA PHE A 41 18.46 14.86 3.63
C PHE A 41 17.26 13.88 3.65
N ASP A 42 16.37 13.95 2.66
CA ASP A 42 15.21 13.06 2.52
C ASP A 42 15.48 11.92 1.52
N ILE A 43 16.32 12.17 0.52
CA ILE A 43 16.56 11.25 -0.60
C ILE A 43 17.88 10.48 -0.45
N ARG A 44 18.90 11.09 0.17
CA ARG A 44 20.23 10.51 0.29
C ARG A 44 20.28 9.62 1.52
N VAL A 45 20.45 8.32 1.28
CA VAL A 45 20.54 7.29 2.31
C VAL A 45 21.96 6.71 2.35
N PRO A 46 22.40 6.13 3.49
CA PRO A 46 23.61 5.33 3.49
C PRO A 46 23.46 4.17 2.51
N PHE A 47 24.53 3.83 1.81
CA PHE A 47 24.55 2.64 0.95
C PHE A 47 25.93 1.99 1.03
N PHE A 48 25.99 0.84 1.67
CA PHE A 48 27.21 0.03 1.75
C PHE A 48 26.96 -1.34 1.15
N LEU A 49 27.88 -1.77 0.29
CA LEU A 49 27.85 -3.06 -0.37
C LEU A 49 29.13 -3.83 -0.03
N ARG A 50 28.96 -5.06 0.42
CA ARG A 50 30.02 -6.04 0.61
C ARG A 50 29.64 -7.33 -0.10
N GLY A 51 30.59 -8.00 -0.74
CA GLY A 51 30.37 -9.35 -1.22
C GLY A 51 31.50 -9.86 -2.09
N PRO A 52 31.36 -11.08 -2.64
CA PRO A 52 32.27 -11.63 -3.63
C PRO A 52 32.56 -10.64 -4.77
N GLY A 53 33.83 -10.46 -5.10
CA GLY A 53 34.26 -9.62 -6.23
C GLY A 53 34.20 -8.10 -6.00
N VAL A 54 33.55 -7.62 -4.93
CA VAL A 54 33.48 -6.21 -4.55
C VAL A 54 34.80 -5.75 -3.94
N MET A 55 35.27 -4.57 -4.36
CA MET A 55 36.53 -3.99 -3.86
C MET A 55 36.43 -3.59 -2.39
N LYS A 56 37.52 -3.80 -1.64
CA LYS A 56 37.62 -3.33 -0.25
C LYS A 56 38.02 -1.85 -0.22
N ASN A 57 37.48 -1.12 0.76
CA ASN A 57 37.82 0.29 1.02
C ASN A 57 37.72 1.18 -0.24
N PHE A 58 36.71 0.92 -1.08
CA PHE A 58 36.49 1.66 -2.31
C PHE A 58 35.20 2.46 -2.20
N SER A 59 35.22 3.70 -2.70
CA SER A 59 34.06 4.60 -2.70
C SER A 59 33.69 4.95 -4.13
N ILE A 60 32.39 4.83 -4.43
CA ILE A 60 31.79 5.13 -5.72
C ILE A 60 30.96 6.40 -5.52
N ARG A 61 31.18 7.41 -6.37
CA ARG A 61 30.54 8.73 -6.24
C ARG A 61 29.38 8.94 -7.19
N GLU A 62 29.24 8.07 -8.19
CA GLU A 62 28.15 8.08 -9.13
C GLU A 62 26.79 7.92 -8.43
N PRO A 63 25.74 8.60 -8.92
CA PRO A 63 24.42 8.47 -8.33
C PRO A 63 23.85 7.06 -8.57
N VAL A 64 23.37 6.49 -7.46
CA VAL A 64 22.66 5.22 -7.41
C VAL A 64 21.29 5.46 -6.79
N VAL A 65 20.31 4.65 -7.20
CA VAL A 65 18.93 4.80 -6.76
C VAL A 65 18.39 3.47 -6.23
N ASN A 66 17.43 3.51 -5.31
CA ASN A 66 16.88 2.30 -4.69
C ASN A 66 16.29 1.30 -5.70
N VAL A 67 15.84 1.77 -6.87
CA VAL A 67 15.34 0.89 -7.95
C VAL A 67 16.44 0.01 -8.56
N ASP A 68 17.72 0.31 -8.34
CA ASP A 68 18.86 -0.51 -8.78
C ASP A 68 19.06 -1.77 -7.93
N ILE A 69 18.49 -1.81 -6.72
CA ILE A 69 18.69 -2.92 -5.79
C ILE A 69 18.09 -4.21 -6.36
N ALA A 70 16.87 -4.15 -6.89
CA ALA A 70 16.18 -5.31 -7.47
C ALA A 70 16.96 -5.96 -8.65
N PRO A 71 17.34 -5.23 -9.71
CA PRO A 71 18.14 -5.80 -10.80
C PRO A 71 19.52 -6.28 -10.33
N THR A 72 20.11 -5.64 -9.31
CA THR A 72 21.38 -6.10 -8.71
C THR A 72 21.21 -7.47 -8.05
N LEU A 73 20.14 -7.69 -7.29
CA LEU A 73 19.86 -8.97 -6.65
C LEU A 73 19.58 -10.07 -7.69
N LEU A 74 18.84 -9.76 -8.77
CA LEU A 74 18.64 -10.69 -9.87
C LEU A 74 19.95 -11.07 -10.55
N SER A 75 20.83 -10.09 -10.78
CA SER A 75 22.17 -10.31 -11.34
C SER A 75 23.03 -11.19 -10.44
N ILE A 76 22.98 -11.00 -9.11
CA ILE A 76 23.65 -11.87 -8.13
C ILE A 76 23.11 -13.29 -8.18
N ALA A 77 21.80 -13.46 -8.34
CA ALA A 77 21.14 -14.76 -8.46
C ALA A 77 21.38 -15.45 -9.82
N GLY A 78 22.05 -14.79 -10.78
CA GLY A 78 22.22 -15.30 -12.13
C GLY A 78 20.93 -15.30 -12.97
N SER A 79 19.92 -14.54 -12.55
CA SER A 79 18.64 -14.43 -13.25
C SER A 79 18.67 -13.31 -14.28
N THR A 80 17.89 -13.45 -15.35
CA THR A 80 17.67 -12.38 -16.34
C THR A 80 16.91 -11.23 -15.70
N ILE A 81 17.35 -9.99 -15.98
CA ILE A 81 16.67 -8.77 -15.53
C ILE A 81 15.53 -8.47 -16.50
N PRO A 82 14.26 -8.39 -16.05
CA PRO A 82 13.14 -8.06 -16.92
C PRO A 82 13.25 -6.64 -17.51
N ALA A 83 12.86 -6.47 -18.77
CA ALA A 83 12.94 -5.20 -19.49
C ALA A 83 12.06 -4.06 -18.92
N HIS A 84 11.08 -4.38 -18.07
CA HIS A 84 10.22 -3.39 -17.42
C HIS A 84 10.82 -2.81 -16.13
N MET A 85 11.98 -3.29 -15.68
CA MET A 85 12.67 -2.70 -14.54
C MET A 85 13.47 -1.48 -14.98
N ASP A 86 13.23 -0.35 -14.33
CA ASP A 86 13.92 0.91 -14.64
C ASP A 86 15.37 0.97 -14.10
N GLY A 87 15.69 0.14 -13.11
CA GLY A 87 17.00 0.10 -12.47
C GLY A 87 18.08 -0.61 -13.29
N ARG A 88 19.35 -0.38 -12.94
CA ARG A 88 20.52 -1.08 -13.50
C ARG A 88 21.26 -1.84 -12.42
N SER A 89 21.90 -2.96 -12.76
CA SER A 89 22.68 -3.72 -11.79
C SER A 89 23.89 -2.92 -11.32
N LEU A 90 24.02 -2.72 -10.01
CA LEU A 90 25.16 -2.07 -9.38
C LEU A 90 26.46 -2.87 -9.55
N LEU A 91 26.38 -4.17 -9.87
CA LEU A 91 27.56 -4.97 -10.14
C LEU A 91 28.31 -4.50 -11.40
N GLU A 92 27.59 -3.97 -12.40
CA GLU A 92 28.20 -3.37 -13.59
C GLU A 92 29.04 -2.15 -13.20
N LEU A 93 28.50 -1.28 -12.33
CA LEU A 93 29.21 -0.10 -11.83
C LEU A 93 30.45 -0.51 -11.03
N VAL A 94 30.32 -1.50 -10.14
CA VAL A 94 31.46 -2.01 -9.35
C VAL A 94 32.54 -2.59 -10.27
N ALA A 95 32.16 -3.35 -11.30
CA ALA A 95 33.09 -3.92 -12.26
C ALA A 95 33.82 -2.84 -13.07
N LEU A 96 33.09 -1.82 -13.53
CA LEU A 96 33.65 -0.67 -14.26
C LEU A 96 34.69 0.07 -13.41
N LYS A 97 34.34 0.36 -12.16
CA LYS A 97 35.26 1.05 -11.24
C LYS A 97 36.47 0.21 -10.88
N LYS A 98 36.30 -1.11 -10.78
CA LYS A 98 37.42 -2.04 -10.56
C LYS A 98 38.37 -2.11 -11.74
N ALA A 99 37.85 -2.13 -12.96
CA ALA A 99 38.68 -2.11 -14.17
C ALA A 99 39.46 -0.79 -14.28
N ALA A 100 38.80 0.34 -13.99
CA ALA A 100 39.41 1.66 -13.97
C ALA A 100 40.52 1.78 -12.91
N SER A 101 40.29 1.28 -11.68
CA SER A 101 41.30 1.30 -10.62
C SER A 101 42.53 0.42 -10.92
N GLN A 102 42.39 -0.55 -11.83
CA GLN A 102 43.48 -1.44 -12.27
C GLN A 102 44.18 -0.96 -13.55
N GLY A 103 43.87 0.25 -14.05
CA GLY A 103 44.49 0.80 -15.26
C GLY A 103 44.12 0.07 -16.56
N LYS A 104 43.07 -0.75 -16.56
CA LYS A 104 42.59 -1.50 -17.74
C LYS A 104 41.49 -0.75 -18.50
N VAL A 105 41.64 0.56 -18.65
CA VAL A 105 40.59 1.44 -19.20
C VAL A 105 40.36 1.18 -20.69
N ASP A 106 41.42 0.85 -21.45
CA ASP A 106 41.38 0.78 -22.92
C ASP A 106 40.70 -0.49 -23.50
N LYS A 107 40.35 -1.47 -22.66
CA LYS A 107 39.69 -2.72 -23.10
C LYS A 107 38.18 -2.76 -22.88
N VAL A 108 37.59 -1.76 -22.22
CA VAL A 108 36.15 -1.70 -21.96
C VAL A 108 35.45 -0.93 -23.09
N LYS A 109 35.52 -1.44 -24.33
CA LYS A 109 34.95 -0.78 -25.52
C LYS A 109 33.42 -0.86 -25.63
N HIS A 110 32.72 -1.54 -24.72
CA HIS A 110 31.30 -1.92 -24.90
C HIS A 110 30.37 -1.73 -23.70
N THR A 111 30.71 -0.92 -22.70
CA THR A 111 29.77 -0.68 -21.58
C THR A 111 29.14 0.69 -21.68
N THR A 112 27.81 0.73 -21.71
CA THR A 112 27.03 1.95 -21.56
C THR A 112 27.50 2.68 -20.29
N PRO A 113 27.91 3.97 -20.38
CA PRO A 113 28.39 4.70 -19.21
C PRO A 113 27.34 4.64 -18.09
N TRP A 114 27.81 4.64 -16.85
CA TRP A 114 26.90 4.75 -15.73
C TRP A 114 26.22 6.13 -15.77
N ARG A 115 25.01 6.22 -15.21
CA ARG A 115 24.27 7.48 -15.18
C ARG A 115 25.01 8.51 -14.33
N ASP A 116 25.04 9.74 -14.80
CA ASP A 116 25.65 10.90 -14.13
C ASP A 116 24.61 11.73 -13.36
N THR A 117 23.35 11.70 -13.82
CA THR A 117 22.26 12.54 -13.33
C THR A 117 21.01 11.71 -13.05
N VAL A 118 20.27 12.09 -12.01
CA VAL A 118 18.96 11.52 -11.67
C VAL A 118 17.98 12.66 -11.45
N LEU A 119 16.83 12.59 -12.13
CA LEU A 119 15.73 13.53 -11.92
C LEU A 119 14.85 13.02 -10.77
N ILE A 120 14.68 13.85 -9.73
CA ILE A 120 13.82 13.54 -8.59
C ILE A 120 12.71 14.59 -8.55
N GLU A 121 11.49 14.13 -8.84
CA GLU A 121 10.32 14.98 -8.82
C GLU A 121 9.39 14.61 -7.67
N ARG A 122 8.89 15.62 -6.98
CA ARG A 122 7.79 15.43 -6.05
C ARG A 122 6.49 15.34 -6.84
N GLY A 123 6.00 14.12 -7.03
CA GLY A 123 4.72 13.88 -7.70
C GLY A 123 3.53 14.60 -7.04
N LYS A 124 2.48 14.87 -7.82
CA LYS A 124 1.24 15.48 -7.32
C LYS A 124 0.62 14.59 -6.23
N MET A 125 0.53 15.10 -5.00
CA MET A 125 -0.06 14.40 -3.86
C MET A 125 -1.49 13.91 -4.18
N PRO A 126 -1.73 12.60 -4.32
CA PRO A 126 -3.06 12.08 -4.69
C PRO A 126 -4.16 12.44 -3.71
N LYS A 127 -3.80 12.74 -2.45
CA LYS A 127 -4.73 13.21 -1.41
C LYS A 127 -5.45 14.50 -1.79
N LEU A 128 -4.78 15.44 -2.46
CA LEU A 128 -5.43 16.67 -2.94
C LEU A 128 -6.42 16.38 -4.07
N ARG A 129 -6.08 15.42 -4.95
CA ARG A 129 -7.01 14.91 -5.97
C ARG A 129 -8.22 14.24 -5.33
N LYS A 130 -8.03 13.35 -4.34
CA LYS A 130 -9.12 12.71 -3.59
C LYS A 130 -10.00 13.68 -2.80
N ILE A 131 -9.46 14.81 -2.33
CA ILE A 131 -10.27 15.87 -1.70
C ILE A 131 -11.11 16.59 -2.77
N ARG A 132 -10.51 16.97 -3.90
CA ARG A 132 -11.24 17.57 -5.02
C ARG A 132 -12.33 16.64 -5.56
N ASP A 133 -12.00 15.38 -5.79
CA ASP A 133 -12.91 14.34 -6.27
C ASP A 133 -13.99 14.03 -5.22
N ARG A 134 -13.66 14.03 -3.92
CA ARG A 134 -14.66 13.96 -2.84
C ARG A 134 -15.62 15.14 -2.86
N TRP A 135 -15.11 16.36 -3.04
CA TRP A 135 -15.92 17.58 -3.07
C TRP A 135 -16.86 17.62 -4.28
N LEU A 136 -16.37 17.19 -5.45
CA LEU A 136 -17.19 17.02 -6.66
C LEU A 136 -18.28 15.96 -6.44
N ASN A 137 -17.93 14.81 -5.85
CA ASN A 137 -18.88 13.74 -5.52
C ASN A 137 -19.79 14.07 -4.32
N GLN A 138 -19.55 15.18 -3.61
CA GLN A 138 -20.40 15.65 -2.51
C GLN A 138 -21.62 16.42 -3.04
N LYS A 139 -21.55 17.00 -4.24
CA LYS A 139 -22.68 17.69 -4.89
C LYS A 139 -23.84 16.76 -5.23
N GLU A 140 -23.58 15.47 -5.46
CA GLU A 140 -24.61 14.46 -5.78
C GLU A 140 -25.11 13.68 -4.55
N ARG A 141 -24.78 14.13 -3.33
CA ARG A 141 -25.34 13.51 -2.13
C ARG A 141 -26.77 13.99 -1.91
N TYR A 142 -27.72 13.28 -2.49
CA TYR A 142 -29.14 13.37 -2.13
C TYR A 142 -29.31 13.44 -0.60
N GLY A 143 -30.23 14.30 -0.12
CA GLY A 143 -30.55 14.39 1.31
C GLY A 143 -30.96 13.04 1.88
N LYS A 144 -30.84 12.86 3.20
CA LYS A 144 -31.19 11.59 3.89
C LYS A 144 -32.57 11.10 3.48
N GLU A 145 -33.54 12.01 3.33
CA GLU A 145 -34.92 11.70 2.91
C GLU A 145 -35.00 11.26 1.45
N MET A 146 -34.32 11.96 0.54
CA MET A 146 -34.36 11.60 -0.88
C MET A 146 -33.72 10.23 -1.16
N ARG A 147 -32.63 9.88 -0.44
CA ARG A 147 -32.07 8.51 -0.48
C ARG A 147 -33.06 7.46 0.02
N LEU A 148 -33.81 7.81 1.06
CA LEU A 148 -34.79 6.92 1.66
C LEU A 148 -35.97 6.70 0.71
N ASN A 149 -36.42 7.77 0.05
CA ASN A 149 -37.46 7.71 -0.96
C ASN A 149 -37.03 6.84 -2.14
N GLU A 150 -35.81 7.04 -2.66
CA GLU A 150 -35.29 6.23 -3.78
C GLU A 150 -35.14 4.74 -3.40
N ALA A 151 -34.58 4.46 -2.21
CA ALA A 151 -34.44 3.08 -1.73
C ALA A 151 -35.80 2.40 -1.52
N CYS A 152 -36.76 3.09 -0.89
CA CYS A 152 -38.09 2.55 -0.63
C CYS A 152 -38.99 2.49 -1.87
N SER A 153 -38.63 3.15 -2.97
CA SER A 153 -39.27 2.97 -4.27
C SER A 153 -38.91 1.64 -4.95
N LYS A 154 -37.82 0.98 -4.54
CA LYS A 154 -37.42 -0.30 -5.13
C LYS A 154 -38.29 -1.44 -4.58
N PRO A 155 -38.70 -2.40 -5.44
CA PRO A 155 -39.59 -3.50 -5.05
C PRO A 155 -38.98 -4.45 -4.01
N GLU A 156 -37.65 -4.48 -3.92
CA GLU A 156 -36.91 -5.26 -2.93
C GLU A 156 -37.17 -4.79 -1.47
N TRP A 157 -37.45 -3.50 -1.26
CA TRP A 157 -37.71 -2.92 0.07
C TRP A 157 -39.19 -2.81 0.44
N GLN A 158 -40.09 -3.01 -0.52
CA GLN A 158 -41.55 -2.92 -0.33
C GLN A 158 -42.18 -4.24 0.14
N ARG A 159 -41.39 -5.33 0.21
CA ARG A 159 -41.91 -6.63 0.64
C ARG A 159 -42.26 -6.62 2.13
N PRO A 160 -43.49 -6.99 2.52
CA PRO A 160 -43.88 -7.08 3.92
C PRO A 160 -43.10 -8.20 4.61
N CYS A 161 -42.69 -7.97 5.86
CA CYS A 161 -42.06 -8.99 6.70
C CYS A 161 -43.11 -10.08 7.05
N SER A 162 -43.32 -11.06 6.17
CA SER A 162 -44.26 -12.16 6.37
C SER A 162 -43.55 -13.52 6.23
N GLY A 163 -43.89 -14.47 7.10
CA GLY A 163 -43.40 -15.85 7.05
C GLY A 163 -42.16 -16.17 7.90
N THR A 164 -41.86 -17.47 8.00
CA THR A 164 -40.74 -18.06 8.77
C THR A 164 -39.36 -17.60 8.31
N GLN A 165 -39.25 -17.02 7.11
CA GLN A 165 -38.05 -16.44 6.50
C GLN A 165 -37.57 -15.14 7.20
N ALA A 166 -38.43 -14.47 7.97
CA ALA A 166 -38.09 -13.29 8.77
C ALA A 166 -37.26 -13.59 10.03
N ARG A 167 -37.15 -14.87 10.44
CA ARG A 167 -36.38 -15.27 11.65
C ARG A 167 -34.89 -15.47 11.40
N THR A 168 -34.47 -15.69 10.15
CA THR A 168 -33.09 -16.09 9.80
C THR A 168 -32.35 -15.09 8.92
N SER A 169 -33.03 -14.11 8.31
CA SER A 169 -32.42 -13.15 7.38
C SER A 169 -32.29 -11.73 7.95
N LEU A 170 -31.21 -11.00 7.58
CA LEU A 170 -31.08 -9.55 7.77
C LEU A 170 -32.00 -8.77 6.81
N HIS A 171 -33.28 -9.15 6.75
CA HIS A 171 -34.24 -8.49 5.86
C HIS A 171 -34.70 -7.16 6.45
N TRP A 172 -34.79 -6.15 5.61
CA TRP A 172 -35.27 -4.82 5.93
C TRP A 172 -36.51 -4.51 5.08
N SER A 173 -37.44 -3.72 5.62
CA SER A 173 -38.68 -3.37 4.93
C SER A 173 -39.00 -1.89 5.18
N CYS A 174 -39.49 -1.21 4.15
CA CYS A 174 -39.91 0.18 4.23
C CYS A 174 -41.38 0.30 4.63
N TYR A 175 -41.71 1.29 5.47
CA TYR A 175 -43.08 1.67 5.81
C TYR A 175 -43.21 3.19 5.86
N ARG A 176 -44.44 3.70 5.69
CA ARG A 176 -44.76 5.11 5.90
C ARG A 176 -45.18 5.34 7.35
N SER A 177 -44.56 6.33 7.98
CA SER A 177 -44.92 6.80 9.33
C SER A 177 -46.20 7.65 9.28
N SER A 178 -46.79 7.94 10.44
CA SER A 178 -47.89 8.92 10.62
C SER A 178 -47.67 10.26 9.91
N ASP A 179 -46.41 10.70 9.80
CA ASP A 179 -46.02 11.99 9.23
C ASP A 179 -45.73 11.88 7.71
N ASP A 180 -46.22 10.84 7.05
CA ASP A 180 -46.02 10.52 5.62
C ASP A 180 -44.55 10.33 5.15
N ARG A 181 -43.61 10.25 6.09
CA ARG A 181 -42.20 9.99 5.79
C ARG A 181 -41.89 8.50 5.74
N TRP A 182 -41.07 8.11 4.77
CA TRP A 182 -40.52 6.76 4.71
C TRP A 182 -39.65 6.46 5.93
N ARG A 183 -39.73 5.23 6.42
CA ARG A 183 -38.87 4.68 7.47
C ARG A 183 -38.53 3.24 7.13
N ILE A 184 -37.35 2.79 7.53
CA ILE A 184 -36.91 1.42 7.35
C ILE A 184 -37.01 0.69 8.69
N LEU A 185 -37.58 -0.52 8.67
CA LEU A 185 -37.61 -1.45 9.80
C LEU A 185 -36.76 -2.69 9.47
N LYS A 186 -36.12 -3.27 10.48
CA LYS A 186 -35.46 -4.57 10.34
C LYS A 186 -36.45 -5.65 10.77
N CYS A 187 -36.73 -6.63 9.91
CA CYS A 187 -37.78 -7.65 10.17
C CYS A 187 -37.54 -8.51 11.44
N ARG A 188 -36.33 -8.50 11.99
CA ARG A 188 -35.98 -9.20 13.24
C ARG A 188 -36.38 -8.43 14.51
N ASP A 189 -36.72 -7.14 14.39
CA ASP A 189 -37.03 -6.28 15.53
C ASP A 189 -38.46 -6.51 16.03
N ARG A 190 -38.59 -7.44 16.99
CA ARG A 190 -39.86 -7.82 17.63
C ARG A 190 -40.48 -6.71 18.49
N ARG A 191 -39.81 -5.56 18.67
CA ARG A 191 -40.32 -4.43 19.46
C ARG A 191 -41.07 -3.40 18.63
N SER A 192 -40.97 -3.44 17.30
CA SER A 192 -41.69 -2.52 16.43
C SER A 192 -43.16 -2.93 16.33
N ARG A 193 -44.08 -2.03 16.74
CA ARG A 193 -45.54 -2.19 16.58
C ARG A 193 -45.97 -2.36 15.11
N HIS A 194 -45.08 -2.06 14.16
CA HIS A 194 -45.30 -2.16 12.72
C HIS A 194 -44.73 -3.46 12.11
N CYS A 195 -44.15 -4.37 12.91
CA CYS A 195 -43.78 -5.70 12.44
C CYS A 195 -45.04 -6.60 12.48
N PRO A 196 -45.48 -7.18 11.36
CA PRO A 196 -46.56 -8.19 11.34
C PRO A 196 -46.24 -9.43 12.22
N CYS A 197 -44.97 -9.57 12.56
CA CYS A 197 -44.30 -10.61 13.32
C CYS A 197 -44.72 -10.70 14.81
N ALA A 198 -45.51 -9.74 15.30
CA ALA A 198 -45.87 -9.60 16.72
C ALA A 198 -47.05 -10.50 17.16
N SER A 199 -47.82 -11.07 16.23
CA SER A 199 -49.09 -11.77 16.53
C SER A 199 -48.95 -13.26 16.87
N GLU A 200 -47.80 -13.90 16.68
CA GLU A 200 -47.61 -15.32 17.00
C GLU A 200 -47.18 -15.53 18.47
N LYS A 201 -48.10 -16.06 19.29
CA LYS A 201 -47.87 -16.42 20.70
C LYS A 201 -46.69 -17.41 20.84
N ARG A 202 -45.81 -17.17 21.83
CA ARG A 202 -44.68 -18.05 22.18
C ARG A 202 -45.18 -19.47 22.53
N PRO A 203 -44.58 -20.56 22.00
CA PRO A 203 -44.67 -21.85 22.67
C PRO A 203 -43.89 -21.78 23.99
N LYS A 204 -44.52 -22.23 25.09
CA LYS A 204 -43.92 -22.27 26.43
C LYS A 204 -42.68 -23.16 26.39
N ARG A 205 -41.50 -22.61 26.74
CA ARG A 205 -40.30 -23.42 26.97
C ARG A 205 -40.51 -24.16 28.29
N HIS A 206 -40.57 -25.49 28.25
CA HIS A 206 -40.41 -26.30 29.45
C HIS A 206 -39.01 -26.04 30.02
N ALA A 207 -38.96 -25.59 31.27
CA ALA A 207 -37.75 -25.59 32.07
C ALA A 207 -37.29 -27.05 32.22
N ARG A 208 -36.06 -27.34 31.81
CA ARG A 208 -35.34 -28.51 32.31
C ARG A 208 -34.35 -28.02 33.34
N ASN A 209 -34.64 -28.38 34.59
CA ASN A 209 -33.68 -28.42 35.68
C ASN A 209 -32.62 -29.49 35.36
N ALA A 210 -31.36 -29.13 35.47
CA ALA A 210 -30.22 -29.93 35.94
C ALA A 210 -28.98 -29.02 35.90
#